data_AF-A0A9E2M018-F1
#
_entry.id   AF-A0A9E2M018-F1
#
_cell.length_a   1.000
_cell.length_b   1.000
_cell.length_c   1.000
_cell.angle_alpha   90.00
_cell.angle_beta   90.00
_cell.angle_gamma   90.00
#
_symmetry.space_group_name_H-M   'P 1'
#
loop_
_entity.id
_entity.type
_entity.pdbx_description
1 polymer ?
#
loop_
_entity_poly.entity_id
_entity_poly.type
_entity_poly.pdbx_seq_one_letter_code
_entity_poly.pdbx_strand_id
1 'polypeptide(L)'
;MNYYTSYIPFYAVIVSLIGVALILVSSRKPNIREFWTIAAAFVKFGLVLSLLPEYLQGKIAEVNLFNITSGISLSFRADGLG
;
A
#
# COMPACT_ATOMS: atom_id res chain seq x y z
N MET A 1 18.39 -0.84 12.04
CA MET A 1 17.28 -0.31 11.22
C MET A 1 16.27 0.31 12.17
N ASN A 2 15.94 1.59 11.98
CA ASN A 2 14.99 2.30 12.84
C ASN A 2 13.59 2.16 12.26
N TYR A 3 12.65 1.59 13.00
CA TYR A 3 11.26 1.47 12.55
C TYR A 3 10.48 2.74 12.92
N TYR A 4 9.57 3.15 12.04
CA TYR A 4 8.62 4.22 12.33
C TYR A 4 7.21 3.80 11.95
N THR A 5 6.24 4.23 12.75
CA THR A 5 4.84 3.88 12.54
C THR A 5 4.28 4.61 11.32
N SER A 6 3.84 3.87 10.31
CA SER A 6 3.22 4.44 9.11
C SER A 6 2.16 3.51 8.54
N TYR A 7 0.98 4.06 8.25
CA TYR A 7 -0.13 3.31 7.64
C TYR A 7 -0.02 3.19 6.11
N ILE A 8 0.95 3.86 5.50
CA ILE A 8 1.12 3.87 4.04
C ILE A 8 1.34 2.46 3.46
N PRO A 9 2.13 1.55 4.06
CA PRO A 9 2.26 0.18 3.58
C PRO A 9 0.92 -0.56 3.51
N PHE A 10 0.05 -0.36 4.50
CA PHE A 10 -1.30 -0.91 4.49
C PHE A 10 -2.15 -0.29 3.38
N TYR A 11 -2.15 1.04 3.25
CA TYR A 11 -2.91 1.72 2.19
C TYR A 11 -2.47 1.33 0.78
N ALA A 12 -1.17 1.09 0.54
CA ALA A 12 -0.67 0.63 -0.75
C ALA A 12 -1.30 -0.71 -1.18
N VAL A 13 -1.56 -1.60 -0.23
CA VAL A 13 -2.27 -2.87 -0.46
C VAL A 13 -3.76 -2.63 -0.68
N ILE A 14 -4.40 -1.83 0.17
CA ILE A 14 -5.84 -1.51 0.07
C ILE A 14 -6.19 -0.84 -1.26
N VAL A 15 -5.34 0.06 -1.77
CA VAL A 15 -5.54 0.71 -3.08
C VAL A 15 -5.62 -0.31 -4.21
N SER A 16 -4.83 -1.39 -4.13
CA SER A 16 -4.89 -2.48 -5.11
C SER A 16 -6.20 -3.25 -5.03
N LEU A 17 -6.63 -3.59 -3.81
CA LEU A 17 -7.87 -4.32 -3.57
C LEU A 17 -9.09 -3.53 -4.07
N ILE A 18 -9.13 -2.23 -3.76
CA ILE A 18 -10.17 -1.32 -4.26
C ILE A 18 -10.10 -1.21 -5.78
N GLY A 19 -8.90 -1.04 -6.35
CA GLY A 19 -8.70 -0.98 -7.79
C GLY A 19 -9.27 -2.20 -8.51
N VAL A 20 -8.97 -3.42 -8.02
CA VAL A 20 -9.52 -4.66 -8.57
C VAL A 20 -11.05 -4.69 -8.49
N ALA A 21 -11.63 -4.33 -7.35
CA ALA A 21 -13.09 -4.30 -7.20
C ALA A 21 -13.75 -3.33 -8.21
N LEU A 22 -13.18 -2.13 -8.37
CA LEU A 22 -13.69 -1.12 -9.32
C LEU A 22 -13.52 -1.56 -10.78
N ILE A 23 -12.39 -2.19 -11.14
CA ILE A 23 -12.12 -2.77 -12.46
C ILE A 23 -13.15 -3.87 -12.78
N LEU A 24 -13.48 -4.73 -11.82
CA LEU A 24 -14.46 -5.81 -12.01
C LEU A 24 -15.88 -5.27 -12.22
N VAL A 25 -16.32 -4.32 -11.38
CA VAL A 25 -17.64 -3.68 -11.50
C VAL A 25 -17.76 -2.92 -12.82
N SER A 26 -16.66 -2.33 -13.30
CA SER A 26 -16.61 -1.58 -14.56
C SER A 26 -16.26 -2.43 -15.80
N SER A 27 -16.18 -3.75 -15.67
CA SER A 27 -15.70 -4.67 -16.72
C SER A 27 -16.35 -4.51 -18.10
N ARG A 28 -17.63 -4.13 -18.16
CA ARG A 28 -18.38 -3.90 -19.41
C ARG A 28 -18.14 -2.54 -20.06
N LYS A 29 -17.46 -1.62 -19.39
CA LYS A 29 -17.19 -0.24 -19.82
C LYS A 29 -15.67 -0.01 -19.91
N PRO A 30 -15.04 -0.30 -21.06
CA PRO A 30 -13.58 -0.36 -21.18
C PRO A 30 -12.87 0.92 -20.72
N ASN A 31 -13.37 2.10 -21.11
CA ASN A 31 -12.78 3.38 -20.73
C ASN A 31 -12.79 3.62 -19.20
N ILE A 32 -13.84 3.18 -18.50
CA ILE A 32 -13.95 3.33 -17.04
C ILE A 32 -13.01 2.35 -16.34
N ARG A 33 -12.92 1.13 -16.85
CA ARG A 33 -11.98 0.12 -16.35
C ARG A 33 -10.54 0.61 -16.44
N GLU A 34 -10.15 1.14 -17.59
CA GLU A 34 -8.81 1.69 -17.82
C GLU A 34 -8.53 2.90 -16.91
N PHE A 35 -9.52 3.78 -16.74
CA PHE A 35 -9.42 4.86 -15.77
C PHE A 35 -9.09 4.34 -14.36
N TRP A 36 -9.78 3.29 -13.88
CA TRP A 36 -9.51 2.72 -12.56
C TRP A 36 -8.12 2.10 -12.45
N THR A 37 -7.64 1.43 -13.49
CA THR A 37 -6.26 0.90 -13.54
C THR A 37 -5.23 2.02 -13.40
N ILE A 38 -5.37 3.08 -14.20
CA ILE A 38 -4.45 4.22 -14.20
C ILE A 38 -4.52 4.97 -12.87
N ALA A 39 -5.72 5.23 -12.36
CA ALA A 39 -5.92 5.90 -11.07
C ALA A 39 -5.28 5.11 -9.92
N ALA A 40 -5.50 3.79 -9.85
CA ALA A 40 -4.91 2.94 -8.81
C ALA A 40 -3.37 2.94 -8.89
N ALA A 41 -2.80 2.96 -10.10
CA ALA A 41 -1.36 3.05 -10.29
C ALA A 41 -0.79 4.37 -9.76
N PHE A 42 -1.38 5.52 -10.12
CA PHE A 42 -0.93 6.82 -9.63
C PHE A 42 -1.05 6.96 -8.11
N VAL A 43 -2.17 6.50 -7.53
CA VAL A 43 -2.36 6.55 -6.07
C VAL A 43 -1.32 5.69 -5.36
N LYS A 44 -1.13 4.44 -5.78
CA LYS A 44 -0.13 3.55 -5.18
C LYS A 44 1.28 4.12 -5.34
N PHE A 45 1.61 4.64 -6.52
CA PHE A 45 2.91 5.26 -6.78
C PHE A 45 3.17 6.45 -5.86
N GLY A 46 2.19 7.35 -5.70
CA GLY A 46 2.29 8.48 -4.76
C GLY A 46 2.49 8.03 -3.31
N LEU A 47 1.77 6.99 -2.88
CA LEU A 47 1.96 6.39 -1.56
C LEU A 47 3.38 5.84 -1.37
N VAL A 48 3.88 5.04 -2.30
CA VAL A 48 5.24 4.47 -2.22
C VAL A 48 6.30 5.57 -2.26
N LEU A 49 6.15 6.57 -3.15
CA LEU A 49 7.06 7.72 -3.19
C LEU A 49 7.10 8.48 -1.87
N SER A 50 5.98 8.61 -1.17
CA SER A 50 5.94 9.31 0.12
C SER A 50 6.73 8.60 1.24
N LEU A 51 7.06 7.32 1.08
CA LEU A 51 7.95 6.58 2.00
C LEU A 51 9.43 6.86 1.76
N LEU A 52 9.79 7.34 0.57
CA LEU A 52 11.17 7.52 0.15
C LEU A 52 12.00 8.45 1.07
N PRO A 53 11.49 9.62 1.54
CA PRO A 53 12.29 10.52 2.36
C PRO A 53 12.75 9.90 3.69
N GLU A 54 11.90 9.11 4.32
CA GLU A 54 12.23 8.42 5.59
C GLU A 54 13.13 7.20 5.34
N TYR A 55 12.91 6.49 4.23
CA TYR A 55 13.79 5.39 3.82
C TYR A 55 15.23 5.85 3.56
N LEU A 56 15.39 6.99 2.89
CA LEU A 56 16.72 7.60 2.65
C LEU A 56 17.42 8.05 3.95
N GLN A 57 16.68 8.21 5.05
CA GLN A 57 17.23 8.45 6.40
C GLN A 57 17.55 7.14 7.15
N GLY A 58 17.43 5.98 6.50
CA GLY A 58 17.67 4.67 7.11
C GLY A 58 16.53 4.19 8.02
N LYS A 59 15.32 4.72 7.85
CA LYS A 59 14.13 4.27 8.58
C LYS A 59 13.27 3.33 7.74
N ILE A 60 12.59 2.38 8.39
CA ILE A 60 11.68 1.43 7.75
C ILE A 60 10.27 1.70 8.24
N ALA A 61 9.34 1.82 7.30
CA ALA A 61 7.92 2.02 7.60
C ALA A 61 7.30 0.71 8.06
N GLU A 62 6.64 0.74 9.23
CA GLU A 62 5.96 -0.43 9.77
C GLU A 62 4.62 -0.04 10.38
N VAL A 63 3.61 -0.89 10.23
CA VAL A 63 2.36 -0.80 10.98
C VAL A 63 1.95 -2.18 11.46
N ASN A 64 1.64 -2.27 12.75
CA ASN A 64 1.00 -3.44 13.33
C ASN A 64 -0.52 -3.26 13.26
N LEU A 65 -1.24 -4.16 12.58
CA LEU A 65 -2.69 -4.06 12.46
C LEU A 65 -3.39 -4.69 13.66
N PHE A 66 -3.01 -5.91 14.00
CA PHE A 66 -3.54 -6.62 15.16
C PHE A 66 -2.61 -7.75 15.59
N ASN A 67 -2.66 -8.05 16.89
CA ASN A 67 -1.98 -9.18 17.49
C ASN A 67 -2.92 -10.40 17.44
N ILE A 68 -2.43 -11.50 16.89
CA ILE A 68 -3.18 -12.76 16.80
C ILE A 68 -3.02 -13.53 18.11
N THR A 69 -1.80 -13.59 18.63
CA THR A 69 -1.46 -14.19 19.93
C THR A 69 -0.13 -13.60 20.44
N SER A 70 0.30 -13.99 21.63
CA SER A 70 1.58 -13.60 22.21
C SER A 70 2.73 -13.95 21.25
N GLY A 71 3.39 -12.92 20.71
CA GLY A 71 4.51 -13.06 19.78
C GLY A 71 4.13 -13.22 18.30
N ILE A 72 2.84 -13.28 17.95
CA ILE A 72 2.36 -13.36 16.56
C ILE A 72 1.45 -12.17 16.27
N SER A 73 1.83 -11.36 15.30
CA SER A 73 1.07 -10.19 14.87
C SER A 73 1.06 -10.08 13.36
N LEU A 74 -0.02 -9.50 12.82
CA LEU A 74 -0.07 -9.12 11.42
C LEU A 74 0.47 -7.69 11.30
N SER A 75 1.66 -7.56 10.72
CA SER A 75 2.27 -6.26 10.42
C SER A 75 2.52 -6.10 8.93
N PHE A 76 2.44 -4.84 8.48
CA PHE A 76 2.86 -4.43 7.15
C PHE A 76 4.13 -3.61 7.28
N ARG A 77 5.15 -4.03 6.56
CA ARG A 77 6.46 -3.39 6.52
C ARG A 77 6.76 -3.03 5.07
N ALA A 78 7.36 -1.86 4.86
CA ALA A 78 7.89 -1.47 3.57
C ALA A 78 9.36 -1.09 3.71
N ASP A 79 10.22 -1.85 3.02
CA ASP A 79 11.66 -1.60 2.95
C ASP A 79 12.12 -1.40 1.50
N GLY A 80 13.44 -1.34 1.27
CA GLY A 80 14.00 -1.08 -0.06
C GLY A 80 13.71 -2.15 -1.12
N LEU A 81 13.33 -3.36 -0.71
CA LEU A 81 13.01 -4.47 -1.61
C LEU A 81 11.50 -4.63 -1.83
N GLY A 82 10.68 -3.91 -1.07
CA GLY A 82 9.21 -4.00 -1.11
C GLY A 82 8.62 -4.11 0.28
#